data_AF-Q9S4N7-F1
#
_entry.id   AF-Q9S4N7-F1
#
_cell.length_a   1.000
_cell.length_b   1.000
_cell.length_c   1.000
_cell.angle_alpha   90.00
_cell.angle_beta   90.00
_cell.angle_gamma   90.00
#
_symmetry.space_group_name_H-M   'P 1'
#
loop_
_entity.id
_entity.type
_entity.pdbx_description
1 polymer ?
#
loop_
_entity_poly.entity_id
_entity_poly.type
_entity_poly.pdbx_seq_one_letter_code
_entity_poly.pdbx_strand_id
1 'polypeptide(L)'
;MYVKTVMNHVYSSQYGGCVYAWDVANEVIHANNSGWEAVYGNNRTNASYVKKAFNYAYETLEHYKLTNSVKLFYNDFNTYQEVQKVTTLVNY
;
A
#
# COMPACT_ATOMS: atom_id res chain seq x y z
N MET A 1 -11.88 -4.26 2.47
CA MET A 1 -12.19 -5.70 2.34
C MET A 1 -11.08 -6.44 1.62
N TYR A 2 -10.74 -6.12 0.37
CA TYR A 2 -9.75 -6.88 -0.42
C TYR A 2 -8.36 -7.04 0.25
N VAL A 3 -7.72 -5.96 0.72
CA VAL A 3 -6.40 -6.00 1.39
C VAL A 3 -6.36 -7.04 2.52
N LYS A 4 -7.32 -6.96 3.45
CA LYS A 4 -7.42 -7.91 4.57
C LYS A 4 -7.62 -9.33 4.08
N THR A 5 -8.49 -9.54 3.09
CA THR A 5 -8.76 -10.87 2.54
C THR A 5 -7.52 -11.52 1.94
N VAL A 6 -6.75 -10.78 1.13
CA VAL A 6 -5.52 -11.30 0.51
C VAL A 6 -4.45 -11.60 1.56
N MET A 7 -4.19 -10.65 2.47
CA MET A 7 -3.17 -10.84 3.50
C MET A 7 -3.55 -11.97 4.47
N ASN A 8 -4.83 -12.08 4.86
CA ASN A 8 -5.30 -13.21 5.67
C ASN A 8 -5.12 -14.55 4.93
N HIS A 9 -5.44 -14.60 3.63
CA HIS A 9 -5.23 -15.81 2.84
C HIS A 9 -3.76 -16.24 2.86
N VAL A 10 -2.82 -15.31 2.67
CA VAL A 10 -1.38 -15.60 2.71
C VAL A 10 -0.93 -16.05 4.10
N TYR A 11 -1.27 -15.31 5.16
CA TYR A 11 -0.79 -15.61 6.52
C TYR A 11 -1.49 -16.78 7.19
N SER A 12 -2.65 -17.20 6.69
CA SER A 12 -3.29 -18.47 7.09
C SER A 12 -2.69 -19.70 6.39
N SER A 13 -1.84 -19.50 5.38
CA SER A 13 -1.18 -20.58 4.65
C SER A 13 0.16 -20.98 5.26
N GLN A 14 0.68 -22.13 4.85
CA GLN A 14 2.04 -22.58 5.20
C GLN A 14 3.16 -21.62 4.75
N TYR A 15 2.87 -20.70 3.83
CA TYR A 15 3.84 -19.73 3.29
C TYR A 15 3.81 -18.39 4.01
N GLY A 16 2.98 -18.20 5.04
CA GLY A 16 2.86 -16.93 5.75
C GLY A 16 4.18 -16.38 6.30
N GLY A 17 5.10 -17.27 6.69
CA GLY A 17 6.42 -16.90 7.19
C GLY A 17 7.43 -16.45 6.12
N CYS A 18 7.12 -16.59 4.83
CA CYS A 18 8.03 -16.22 3.74
C CYS A 18 7.96 -14.74 3.36
N VAL A 19 6.92 -14.02 3.82
CA VAL A 19 6.70 -12.63 3.43
C VAL A 19 7.47 -11.71 4.36
N TYR A 20 8.39 -10.92 3.79
CA TYR A 20 9.15 -9.91 4.54
C TYR A 20 8.63 -8.48 4.29
N ALA A 21 7.90 -8.26 3.21
CA ALA A 21 7.36 -6.96 2.84
C ALA A 21 6.12 -7.05 1.93
N TRP A 22 5.35 -5.96 1.89
CA TRP A 22 4.25 -5.74 0.95
C TRP A 22 4.35 -4.36 0.32
N ASP A 23 4.27 -4.29 -1.00
CA ASP A 23 3.93 -3.06 -1.70
C ASP A 23 2.41 -2.87 -1.62
N VAL A 24 1.97 -2.05 -0.67
CA VAL A 24 0.53 -1.89 -0.38
C VAL A 24 -0.16 -1.05 -1.46
N ALA A 25 0.56 -0.08 -2.00
CA ALA A 25 0.12 0.73 -3.14
C ALA A 25 1.31 0.91 -4.10
N ASN A 26 1.01 0.80 -5.39
CA ASN A 26 2.00 0.88 -6.45
C ASN A 26 1.64 2.03 -7.42
N GLU A 27 2.65 2.82 -7.80
CA GLU A 27 2.61 3.79 -8.91
C GLU A 27 1.53 4.86 -8.82
N VAL A 28 1.10 5.23 -7.60
CA VAL A 28 0.00 6.18 -7.41
C VAL A 28 0.31 7.55 -8.01
N ILE A 29 1.56 8.04 -7.91
CA ILE A 29 1.95 9.33 -8.49
C ILE A 29 1.90 9.29 -10.02
N HIS A 30 2.26 8.14 -10.61
CA HIS A 30 2.32 7.96 -12.06
C HIS A 30 1.08 7.29 -12.68
N ALA A 31 0.05 7.02 -11.88
CA ALA A 31 -1.17 6.35 -12.31
C ALA A 31 -1.99 7.21 -13.29
N ASN A 32 -1.71 7.11 -14.59
CA ASN A 32 -2.40 7.80 -15.67
C ASN A 32 -3.42 6.88 -16.35
N ASN A 33 -4.63 7.38 -16.64
CA ASN A 33 -5.74 6.64 -17.23
C ASN A 33 -6.01 5.30 -16.49
N SER A 34 -5.86 5.33 -15.18
CA SER A 34 -5.98 4.14 -14.33
C SER A 34 -7.41 3.98 -13.81
N GLY A 35 -7.78 2.75 -13.42
CA GLY A 35 -9.05 2.51 -12.72
C GLY A 35 -9.17 3.33 -11.42
N TRP A 36 -8.04 3.61 -10.76
CA TRP A 36 -8.03 4.47 -9.57
C TRP A 36 -8.35 5.92 -9.90
N GLU A 37 -7.77 6.45 -10.98
CA GLU A 37 -8.05 7.81 -11.45
C GLU A 37 -9.52 7.95 -11.91
N ALA A 38 -10.09 6.92 -12.53
CA ALA A 38 -11.50 6.91 -12.91
C ALA A 38 -12.45 6.98 -11.70
N VAL A 39 -12.06 6.43 -10.54
CA VAL A 39 -12.90 6.37 -9.33
C VAL A 39 -12.64 7.56 -8.39
N TYR A 40 -11.38 7.93 -8.20
CA TYR A 40 -10.94 8.90 -7.19
C TYR A 40 -10.47 10.23 -7.80
N GLY A 41 -10.47 10.36 -9.12
CA GLY A 41 -9.98 11.51 -9.85
C GLY A 41 -8.45 11.56 -9.94
N ASN A 42 -7.94 12.66 -10.48
CA ASN A 42 -6.52 12.85 -10.76
C ASN A 42 -5.69 13.33 -9.55
N ASN A 43 -6.28 13.44 -8.35
CA ASN A 43 -5.54 13.83 -7.16
C ASN A 43 -4.79 12.62 -6.56
N ARG A 44 -3.48 12.61 -6.75
CA ARG A 44 -2.60 11.48 -6.42
C ARG A 44 -1.81 11.67 -5.12
N THR A 45 -1.70 12.90 -4.62
CA THR A 45 -0.99 13.20 -3.37
C THR A 45 -1.90 13.17 -2.15
N ASN A 46 -3.20 13.37 -2.33
CA ASN A 46 -4.19 13.32 -1.25
C ASN A 46 -5.07 12.07 -1.39
N ALA A 47 -4.42 10.94 -1.70
CA ALA A 47 -5.07 9.68 -2.01
C ALA A 47 -5.50 8.95 -0.73
N SER A 48 -6.66 9.32 -0.17
CA SER A 48 -7.18 8.72 1.07
C SER A 48 -7.38 7.20 1.00
N TYR A 49 -7.60 6.65 -0.20
CA TYR A 49 -7.68 5.21 -0.43
C TYR A 49 -6.35 4.49 -0.18
N VAL A 50 -5.20 5.14 -0.43
CA VAL A 50 -3.87 4.62 -0.11
C VAL A 50 -3.72 4.51 1.40
N LYS A 51 -3.96 5.60 2.15
CA LYS A 51 -3.92 5.59 3.61
C LYS A 51 -4.80 4.50 4.22
N LYS A 52 -6.01 4.34 3.68
CA LYS A 52 -6.94 3.29 4.11
C LYS A 52 -6.44 1.88 3.80
N ALA A 53 -5.76 1.67 2.67
CA ALA A 53 -5.12 0.39 2.35
C ALA A 53 -3.99 0.06 3.33
N PHE A 54 -3.15 1.04 3.68
CA PHE A 54 -2.10 0.88 4.69
C PHE A 54 -2.66 0.56 6.07
N ASN A 55 -3.73 1.23 6.51
CA ASN A 55 -4.39 0.91 7.77
C ASN A 55 -4.87 -0.56 7.79
N TYR A 56 -5.52 -1.02 6.72
CA TYR A 56 -5.98 -2.40 6.62
C TYR A 56 -4.83 -3.42 6.58
N ALA A 57 -3.74 -3.08 5.91
CA ALA A 57 -2.55 -3.93 5.89
C ALA A 57 -1.91 -4.00 7.28
N TYR A 58 -1.77 -2.86 7.96
CA TYR A 58 -1.21 -2.77 9.31
C TYR A 58 -2.06 -3.54 10.33
N GLU A 59 -3.38 -3.34 10.34
CA GLU A 59 -4.31 -4.10 11.20
C GLU A 59 -4.19 -5.62 10.98
N THR A 60 -3.93 -6.05 9.75
CA THR A 60 -3.72 -7.47 9.44
C THR A 60 -2.38 -7.96 9.99
N LEU A 61 -1.29 -7.20 9.80
CA LEU A 61 0.00 -7.54 10.40
C LEU A 61 -0.07 -7.58 11.93
N GLU A 62 -0.81 -6.66 12.55
CA GLU A 62 -1.02 -6.63 14.00
C GLU A 62 -1.75 -7.89 14.48
N HIS A 63 -2.81 -8.30 13.78
CA HIS A 63 -3.54 -9.54 14.08
C HIS A 63 -2.62 -10.78 14.11
N TYR A 64 -1.69 -10.89 13.16
CA TYR A 64 -0.71 -11.97 13.09
C TYR A 64 0.57 -11.73 13.91
N LYS A 65 0.68 -10.60 14.63
CA LYS A 65 1.87 -10.19 15.40
C LYS A 65 3.15 -10.03 14.55
N LEU A 66 3.00 -9.56 13.32
CA LEU A 66 4.06 -9.42 12.32
C LEU A 66 4.53 -7.98 12.10
N THR A 67 4.01 -6.99 12.83
CA THR A 67 4.32 -5.56 12.64
C THR A 67 5.81 -5.23 12.82
N ASN A 68 6.55 -6.05 13.57
CA ASN A 68 8.00 -5.87 13.77
C ASN A 68 8.85 -6.50 12.65
N SER A 69 8.34 -7.55 11.99
CA SER A 69 9.09 -8.37 11.02
C SER A 69 8.73 -8.09 9.56
N VAL A 70 7.50 -7.67 9.27
CA VAL A 70 7.03 -7.39 7.91
C VAL A 70 6.89 -5.90 7.69
N LYS A 71 7.42 -5.40 6.57
CA LYS A 71 7.38 -3.97 6.21
C LYS A 71 6.30 -3.68 5.16
N LEU A 72 5.65 -2.53 5.30
CA LEU A 72 4.67 -2.04 4.33
C LEU A 72 5.29 -0.90 3.55
N PHE A 73 5.28 -0.99 2.23
CA PHE A 73 5.89 -0.02 1.32
C PHE A 73 4.85 0.62 0.41
N TYR A 74 5.08 1.90 0.16
CA TYR A 74 4.59 2.56 -1.04
C TYR A 74 5.69 2.42 -2.08
N ASN A 75 5.35 1.88 -3.26
CA ASN A 75 6.30 1.67 -4.33
C ASN A 75 5.92 2.50 -5.56
N ASP A 76 6.93 3.07 -6.22
CA ASP A 76 6.75 3.85 -7.45
C ASP A 76 8.08 3.93 -8.21
N PHE A 77 8.02 4.19 -9.52
CA PHE A 77 9.20 4.49 -10.34
C PHE A 77 9.46 6.00 -10.37
N ASN A 78 10.65 6.39 -10.84
CA ASN A 78 11.08 7.80 -10.97
C ASN A 78 10.88 8.67 -9.72
N THR A 79 10.92 8.07 -8.52
CA THR A 79 10.69 8.77 -7.25
C THR A 79 11.69 9.90 -7.00
N TYR A 80 12.90 9.82 -7.56
CA TYR A 80 13.91 10.87 -7.53
C TYR A 80 13.53 12.12 -8.36
N GLN A 81 12.61 11.99 -9.32
CA GLN A 81 12.07 13.12 -10.09
C GLN A 81 10.82 13.71 -9.41
N GLU A 82 10.13 12.93 -8.60
CA GLU A 82 8.82 13.27 -7.99
C GLU A 82 8.87 13.29 -6.45
N VAL A 83 10.04 13.58 -5.88
CA VAL A 83 10.32 13.50 -4.43
C VAL A 83 9.26 14.22 -3.59
N GLN A 84 8.87 15.42 -4.00
CA GLN A 84 7.89 16.22 -3.27
C GLN A 84 6.50 15.58 -3.30
N LYS A 85 6.06 15.04 -4.44
CA LYS A 85 4.75 14.40 -4.57
C LYS A 85 4.70 13.11 -3.75
N VAL A 86 5.74 12.28 -3.83
CA VAL A 86 5.86 11.05 -3.05
C VAL A 86 5.87 11.36 -1.55
N THR A 87 6.65 12.35 -1.12
CA THR A 87 6.72 12.76 0.28
C THR A 87 5.38 13.33 0.77
N THR A 88 4.66 14.07 -0.09
CA THR A 88 3.32 14.59 0.24
C THR A 88 2.33 13.44 0.42
N LEU A 89 2.34 12.44 -0.47
CA LEU A 89 1.47 11.27 -0.38
C LEU A 89 1.74 10.46 0.90
N VAL A 90 3.01 10.18 1.20
CA VAL A 90 3.39 9.36 2.37
C VAL A 90 3.04 10.06 3.70
N ASN A 91 3.07 11.39 3.74
CA ASN A 91 2.75 12.16 4.94
C ASN A 91 1.26 12.54 5.09
N TYR A 92 0.42 12.23 4.10
CA TYR A 92 -1.02 12.58 4.08
C TYR A 92 -1.87 11.69 5.00
#